data_AF-A0A0R2NE06-F1
#
_entry.id   AF-A0A0R2NE06-F1
#
_cell.length_a   1.000
_cell.length_b   1.000
_cell.length_c   1.000
_cell.angle_alpha   90.00
_cell.angle_beta   90.00
_cell.angle_gamma   90.00
#
_symmetry.space_group_name_H-M   'P 1'
#
loop_
_entity.id
_entity.type
_entity.pdbx_description
1 polymer ?
#
loop_
_entity_poly.entity_id
_entity_poly.type
_entity_poly.pdbx_seq_one_letter_code
_entity_poly.pdbx_strand_id
1 'polypeptide(L)'
;MNAIIMAAGLGSRFKEMTKNTPKSLLPINGVPNLERTLTMLNEKGISDILIITGYLAEKFNYLVDKYPGVKIKVNPKYREYNSMYTFSFGLDSFGDSLVIDGDTVMNKNIFETFQQSTYVTKIRTNGDEEWYPVTNNEGKVIRMDTSSGQVPTMTGVSYWSQEDANVIKLLFDQYLTPDQLDNSKLYWDNIPTDNFDKLNVTTFEVSNDSMYEMDNQEQYYDVQTKVK
;
A
#
# COMPACT_ATOMS: atom_id res chain seq x y z
N MET A 1 -9.52 -11.54 8.54
CA MET A 1 -8.84 -10.56 7.67
C MET A 1 -8.39 -9.38 8.52
N ASN A 2 -7.14 -8.96 8.37
CA ASN A 2 -6.58 -7.75 8.99
C ASN A 2 -6.06 -6.79 7.91
N ALA A 3 -5.52 -5.64 8.30
CA ALA A 3 -4.86 -4.73 7.38
C ALA A 3 -3.49 -4.27 7.88
N ILE A 4 -2.54 -4.16 6.95
CA ILE A 4 -1.21 -3.59 7.15
C ILE A 4 -1.12 -2.33 6.29
N ILE A 5 -0.85 -1.19 6.92
CA ILE A 5 -0.74 0.10 6.24
C ILE A 5 0.70 0.61 6.30
N MET A 6 1.27 0.86 5.13
CA MET A 6 2.65 1.30 4.92
C MET A 6 2.72 2.84 4.91
N ALA A 7 3.08 3.43 6.04
CA ALA A 7 3.01 4.89 6.27
C ALA A 7 4.34 5.51 6.75
N ALA A 8 5.48 4.84 6.51
CA ALA A 8 6.78 5.27 7.03
C ALA A 8 7.48 6.36 6.20
N GLY A 9 7.09 6.52 4.93
CA GLY A 9 7.81 7.34 3.94
C GLY A 9 7.81 8.85 4.23
N LEU A 10 8.90 9.52 3.82
CA LEU A 10 9.11 10.95 3.98
C LEU A 10 8.10 11.83 3.22
N GLY A 11 7.63 11.37 2.05
CA GLY A 11 6.88 12.21 1.12
C GLY A 11 7.69 13.42 0.64
N SER A 12 8.98 13.24 0.32
CA SER A 12 9.91 14.34 -0.03
C SER A 12 9.45 15.20 -1.21
N ARG A 13 8.71 14.61 -2.15
CA ARG A 13 8.10 15.29 -3.32
C ARG A 13 7.05 16.35 -2.92
N PHE A 14 6.58 16.34 -1.68
CA PHE A 14 5.63 17.32 -1.12
C PHE A 14 6.29 18.56 -0.50
N LYS A 15 7.63 18.60 -0.42
CA LYS A 15 8.40 19.76 0.08
C LYS A 15 7.88 20.26 1.45
N GLU A 16 7.54 21.54 1.57
CA GLU A 16 7.10 22.15 2.83
C GLU A 16 5.79 21.57 3.38
N MET A 17 4.93 20.98 2.54
CA MET A 17 3.66 20.43 3.01
C MET A 17 3.86 19.25 3.98
N THR A 18 4.90 18.45 3.76
CA THR A 18 5.17 17.28 4.60
C THR A 18 6.11 17.57 5.76
N LYS A 19 6.63 18.79 5.88
CA LYS A 19 7.60 19.18 6.93
C LYS A 19 7.11 18.90 8.35
N ASN A 20 5.83 19.10 8.60
CA ASN A 20 5.20 18.94 9.91
C ASN A 20 4.04 17.93 9.93
N THR A 21 3.71 17.35 8.77
CA THR A 21 2.58 16.44 8.58
C THR A 21 2.98 15.31 7.63
N PRO A 22 2.95 14.03 8.06
CA PRO A 22 3.17 12.90 7.16
C PRO A 22 2.25 12.96 5.93
N LYS A 23 2.72 12.48 4.77
CA LYS A 23 1.90 12.47 3.52
C LYS A 23 0.54 11.79 3.72
N SER A 24 0.52 10.67 4.46
CA SER A 24 -0.67 9.90 4.79
C SER A 24 -1.63 10.61 5.75
N LEU A 25 -1.19 11.66 6.44
CA LEU A 25 -2.03 12.50 7.30
C LEU A 25 -2.36 13.85 6.67
N LEU A 26 -1.95 14.11 5.43
CA LEU A 26 -2.43 15.29 4.70
C LEU A 26 -3.96 15.20 4.54
N PRO A 27 -4.70 16.28 4.83
CA PRO A 27 -6.15 16.24 4.80
C PRO A 27 -6.68 16.31 3.37
N ILE A 28 -7.58 15.39 3.01
CA ILE A 28 -8.39 15.47 1.79
C ILE A 28 -9.78 15.94 2.20
N ASN A 29 -10.18 17.14 1.74
CA ASN A 29 -11.42 17.81 2.15
C ASN A 29 -11.62 17.87 3.68
N GLY A 30 -10.53 18.17 4.42
CA GLY A 30 -10.55 18.35 5.87
C GLY A 30 -10.40 17.07 6.70
N VAL A 31 -10.37 15.89 6.07
CA VAL A 31 -10.16 14.61 6.76
C VAL A 31 -8.77 14.05 6.41
N PRO A 32 -7.91 13.69 7.39
CA PRO A 32 -6.62 13.06 7.10
C PRO A 32 -6.79 11.83 6.19
N ASN A 33 -5.96 11.68 5.16
CA ASN A 33 -6.12 10.58 4.19
C ASN A 33 -6.22 9.21 4.87
N LEU A 34 -5.32 8.93 5.80
CA LEU A 34 -5.30 7.67 6.53
C LEU A 34 -6.56 7.42 7.35
N GLU A 35 -7.19 8.46 7.92
CA GLU A 35 -8.47 8.31 8.61
C GLU A 35 -9.60 7.87 7.67
N ARG A 36 -9.57 8.34 6.41
CA ARG A 36 -10.54 7.89 5.41
C ARG A 36 -10.40 6.39 5.15
N THR A 37 -9.16 5.92 4.98
CA THR A 37 -8.85 4.48 4.83
C THR A 37 -9.31 3.68 6.05
N LEU A 38 -9.00 4.13 7.27
CA LEU A 38 -9.39 3.47 8.51
C LEU A 38 -10.92 3.41 8.69
N THR A 39 -11.62 4.47 8.27
CA THR A 39 -13.10 4.51 8.31
C THR A 39 -13.68 3.47 7.36
N MET A 40 -13.18 3.39 6.12
CA MET A 40 -13.63 2.42 5.13
C MET A 40 -13.32 0.97 5.54
N LEU A 41 -12.18 0.71 6.18
CA LEU A 41 -11.85 -0.61 6.74
C LEU A 41 -12.85 -1.01 7.84
N ASN A 42 -13.13 -0.10 8.77
CA ASN A 42 -14.07 -0.36 9.87
C ASN A 42 -15.51 -0.58 9.39
N GLU A 43 -15.97 0.16 8.37
CA GLU A 43 -17.28 -0.05 7.73
C GLU A 43 -17.44 -1.48 7.18
N LYS A 44 -16.33 -2.13 6.82
CA LYS A 44 -16.28 -3.51 6.34
C LYS A 44 -15.94 -4.52 7.44
N GLY A 45 -15.91 -4.08 8.70
CA GLY A 45 -15.62 -4.92 9.87
C GLY A 45 -14.13 -5.26 10.06
N ILE A 46 -13.23 -4.60 9.33
CA ILE A 46 -11.77 -4.82 9.43
C ILE A 46 -11.21 -3.83 10.46
N SER A 47 -10.94 -4.33 11.67
CA SER A 47 -10.50 -3.50 12.81
C SER A 47 -9.13 -3.88 13.37
N ASP A 48 -8.62 -5.10 13.13
CA ASP A 48 -7.22 -5.44 13.41
C ASP A 48 -6.34 -4.80 12.34
N ILE A 49 -5.72 -3.67 12.67
CA ILE A 49 -5.00 -2.82 11.72
C ILE A 49 -3.62 -2.52 12.28
N LEU A 50 -2.58 -2.86 11.54
CA LEU A 50 -1.21 -2.47 11.82
C LEU A 50 -0.78 -1.33 10.91
N ILE A 51 -0.43 -0.18 11.49
CA ILE A 51 0.14 0.94 10.75
C ILE A 51 1.64 0.95 11.02
N ILE A 52 2.44 0.86 9.96
CA ILE A 52 3.90 0.92 10.05
C ILE A 52 4.35 2.34 9.69
N THR A 53 4.81 3.09 10.68
CA THR A 53 5.18 4.49 10.58
C THR A 53 6.70 4.66 10.59
N GLY A 54 7.17 5.89 10.45
CA GLY A 54 8.59 6.22 10.41
C GLY A 54 8.76 7.73 10.55
N TYR A 55 8.68 8.46 9.43
CA TYR A 55 8.71 9.91 9.47
C TYR A 55 7.55 10.50 10.29
N LEU A 56 7.89 11.35 11.27
CA LEU A 56 6.93 11.98 12.20
C LEU A 56 5.94 10.98 12.82
N ALA A 57 6.45 9.80 13.23
CA ALA A 57 5.65 8.70 13.76
C ALA A 57 4.71 9.10 14.91
N GLU A 58 5.10 10.07 15.74
CA GLU A 58 4.30 10.57 16.86
C GLU A 58 2.96 11.19 16.40
N LYS A 59 2.88 11.68 15.17
CA LYS A 59 1.65 12.26 14.59
C LYS A 59 0.54 11.24 14.40
N PHE A 60 0.86 9.95 14.40
CA PHE A 60 -0.11 8.87 14.23
C PHE A 60 -0.70 8.37 15.55
N ASN A 61 -0.10 8.70 16.70
CA ASN A 61 -0.46 8.10 17.99
C ASN A 61 -1.94 8.24 18.35
N TYR A 62 -2.57 9.35 17.98
CA TYR A 62 -3.99 9.58 18.25
C TYR A 62 -4.92 8.57 17.55
N LEU A 63 -4.46 7.91 16.48
CA LEU A 63 -5.23 6.91 15.75
C LEU A 63 -5.49 5.66 16.59
N VAL A 64 -4.58 5.32 17.51
CA VAL A 64 -4.75 4.17 18.41
C VAL A 64 -5.95 4.38 19.34
N ASP A 65 -6.13 5.59 19.85
CA ASP A 65 -7.25 5.94 20.73
C ASP A 65 -8.56 6.10 19.94
N LYS A 66 -8.47 6.66 18.74
CA LYS A 66 -9.64 6.97 17.90
C LYS A 66 -10.23 5.75 17.20
N TYR A 67 -9.40 4.75 16.86
CA TYR A 67 -9.80 3.57 16.10
C TYR A 67 -9.40 2.28 16.86
N PRO A 68 -10.33 1.66 17.60
CA PRO A 68 -10.06 0.42 18.32
C PRO A 68 -9.51 -0.68 17.42
N GLY A 69 -8.43 -1.33 17.86
CA GLY A 69 -7.76 -2.38 17.09
C GLY A 69 -6.58 -1.89 16.23
N VAL A 70 -6.42 -0.58 16.06
CA VAL A 70 -5.22 0.01 15.46
C VAL A 70 -4.01 -0.17 16.37
N LYS A 71 -2.92 -0.68 15.79
CA LYS A 71 -1.59 -0.80 16.39
C LYS A 71 -0.59 -0.05 15.51
N ILE A 72 0.45 0.48 16.14
CA ILE A 72 1.52 1.20 15.43
C ILE A 72 2.86 0.52 15.69
N LYS A 73 3.62 0.25 14.62
CA LYS A 73 5.05 -0.08 14.70
C LYS A 73 5.84 1.04 14.01
N VAL A 74 6.99 1.41 14.57
CA VAL A 74 7.84 2.47 14.01
C VAL A 74 9.06 1.82 13.35
N ASN A 75 9.27 2.08 12.06
CA ASN A 75 10.50 1.79 11.34
C ASN A 75 11.52 2.93 11.61
N PRO A 76 12.57 2.70 12.42
CA PRO A 76 13.58 3.75 12.69
C PRO A 76 14.47 4.05 11.48
N LYS A 77 14.54 3.13 10.51
CA LYS A 77 15.37 3.21 9.31
C LYS A 77 14.58 3.67 8.07
N TYR A 78 13.46 4.36 8.27
CA TYR A 78 12.60 4.87 7.19
C TYR A 78 13.32 5.81 6.20
N ARG A 79 14.49 6.36 6.58
CA ARG A 79 15.34 7.19 5.71
C ARG A 79 16.43 6.40 4.99
N GLU A 80 16.77 5.23 5.51
CA GLU A 80 17.89 4.41 5.00
C GLU A 80 17.39 3.47 3.91
N TYR A 81 16.24 2.81 4.15
CA TYR A 81 15.75 1.73 3.30
C TYR A 81 14.35 2.01 2.75
N ASN A 82 14.06 1.41 1.60
CA ASN A 82 12.77 1.53 0.93
C ASN A 82 11.71 0.59 1.58
N SER A 83 10.57 0.38 0.91
CA SER A 83 9.39 -0.27 1.50
C SER A 83 9.63 -1.71 1.99
N MET A 84 10.63 -2.42 1.44
CA MET A 84 11.04 -3.76 1.89
C MET A 84 11.27 -3.82 3.41
N TYR A 85 12.10 -2.92 3.95
CA TYR A 85 12.41 -2.91 5.38
C TYR A 85 11.24 -2.40 6.22
N THR A 86 10.38 -1.54 5.67
CA THR A 86 9.16 -1.13 6.36
C THR A 86 8.21 -2.33 6.50
N PHE A 87 8.05 -3.13 5.44
CA PHE A 87 7.11 -4.24 5.40
C PHE A 87 7.53 -5.37 6.36
N SER A 88 8.84 -5.53 6.63
CA SER A 88 9.34 -6.54 7.56
C SER A 88 8.73 -6.43 8.97
N PHE A 89 8.32 -5.24 9.39
CA PHE A 89 7.64 -5.03 10.68
C PHE A 89 6.21 -5.60 10.70
N GLY A 90 5.62 -5.85 9.53
CA GLY A 90 4.29 -6.41 9.35
C GLY A 90 4.24 -7.93 9.25
N LEU A 91 5.38 -8.62 9.17
CA LEU A 91 5.43 -10.06 8.91
C LEU A 91 4.67 -10.90 9.93
N ASP A 92 4.67 -10.52 11.21
CA ASP A 92 3.91 -11.23 12.26
C ASP A 92 2.40 -11.19 12.00
N SER A 93 1.91 -10.11 11.40
CA SER A 93 0.50 -9.88 11.10
C SER A 93 0.11 -10.30 9.69
N PHE A 94 1.07 -10.66 8.83
CA PHE A 94 0.84 -10.90 7.41
C PHE A 94 0.24 -12.30 7.15
N GLY A 95 -0.92 -12.37 6.52
CA GLY A 95 -1.67 -13.61 6.28
C GLY A 95 -3.16 -13.36 6.47
N ASP A 96 -3.93 -13.55 5.39
CA ASP A 96 -5.29 -13.03 5.25
C ASP A 96 -5.33 -11.51 5.51
N SER A 97 -4.42 -10.79 4.88
CA SER A 97 -4.16 -9.36 5.13
C SER A 97 -4.39 -8.52 3.89
N LEU A 98 -5.00 -7.36 4.07
CA LEU A 98 -4.83 -6.24 3.15
C LEU A 98 -3.47 -5.58 3.38
N VAL A 99 -2.78 -5.22 2.31
CA VAL A 99 -1.57 -4.38 2.35
C VAL A 99 -1.88 -3.10 1.59
N ILE A 100 -1.72 -1.95 2.25
CA ILE A 100 -2.18 -0.65 1.75
C ILE A 100 -1.06 0.38 1.87
N ASP A 101 -0.76 1.08 0.78
CA ASP A 101 0.13 2.23 0.78
C ASP A 101 -0.54 3.45 1.40
N GLY A 102 0.17 4.15 2.29
CA GLY A 102 -0.40 5.26 3.08
C GLY A 102 -0.74 6.52 2.25
N ASP A 103 -0.28 6.61 1.01
CA ASP A 103 -0.55 7.67 0.04
C ASP A 103 -1.64 7.34 -0.97
N THR A 104 -2.19 6.14 -0.92
CA THR A 104 -3.40 5.81 -1.66
C THR A 104 -4.59 6.57 -1.08
N VAL A 105 -5.32 7.29 -1.93
CA VAL A 105 -6.52 8.06 -1.57
C VAL A 105 -7.75 7.34 -2.12
N MET A 106 -8.54 6.73 -1.23
CA MET A 106 -9.75 6.00 -1.63
C MET A 106 -10.95 6.94 -1.64
N ASN A 107 -11.62 7.10 -2.78
CA ASN A 107 -12.87 7.86 -2.87
C ASN A 107 -14.10 6.98 -2.59
N LYS A 108 -14.01 5.68 -2.91
CA LYS A 108 -15.05 4.68 -2.62
C LYS A 108 -14.47 3.59 -1.72
N ASN A 109 -15.34 2.95 -0.94
CA ASN A 109 -14.96 1.77 -0.17
C ASN A 109 -14.82 0.56 -1.12
N ILE A 110 -13.57 0.21 -1.44
CA ILE A 110 -13.20 -0.86 -2.39
C ILE A 110 -12.94 -2.20 -1.72
N PHE A 111 -12.99 -2.26 -0.39
CA PHE A 111 -12.61 -3.48 0.33
C PHE A 111 -13.69 -4.55 0.16
N GLU A 112 -13.28 -5.67 -0.40
CA GLU A 112 -14.12 -6.83 -0.66
C GLU A 112 -13.56 -8.07 0.05
N THR A 113 -14.35 -9.14 0.08
CA THR A 113 -13.85 -10.44 0.54
C THR A 113 -13.11 -11.14 -0.60
N PHE A 114 -11.79 -11.16 -0.51
CA PHE A 114 -10.92 -11.86 -1.46
C PHE A 114 -10.69 -13.31 -1.02
N GLN A 115 -10.78 -14.26 -1.95
CA GLN A 115 -10.53 -15.69 -1.69
C GLN A 115 -9.10 -16.11 -2.05
N GLN A 116 -8.43 -15.35 -2.91
CA GLN A 116 -7.08 -15.59 -3.40
C GLN A 116 -6.29 -14.30 -3.25
N SER A 117 -4.95 -14.37 -3.27
CA SER A 117 -4.16 -13.14 -3.27
C SER A 117 -4.50 -12.31 -4.50
N THR A 118 -4.62 -10.99 -4.32
CA THR A 118 -5.21 -10.11 -5.33
C THR A 118 -4.55 -8.75 -5.32
N TYR A 119 -4.06 -8.32 -6.48
CA TYR A 119 -3.74 -6.91 -6.70
C TYR A 119 -5.00 -6.14 -7.08
N VAL A 120 -5.26 -5.03 -6.37
CA VAL A 120 -6.29 -4.08 -6.80
C VAL A 120 -5.69 -3.20 -7.89
N THR A 121 -6.36 -3.13 -9.03
CA THR A 121 -5.89 -2.41 -10.22
C THR A 121 -6.88 -1.36 -10.67
N LYS A 122 -6.39 -0.34 -11.39
CA LYS A 122 -7.26 0.61 -12.10
C LYS A 122 -6.61 1.01 -13.42
N ILE A 123 -7.42 1.40 -14.40
CA ILE A 123 -6.90 1.93 -15.66
C ILE A 123 -6.65 3.43 -15.50
N ARG A 124 -5.37 3.83 -15.54
CA ARG A 124 -4.99 5.24 -15.53
C ARG A 124 -5.15 5.82 -16.94
N THR A 125 -5.76 6.99 -17.05
CA THR A 125 -5.94 7.67 -18.35
C THR A 125 -4.71 8.45 -18.77
N ASN A 126 -3.98 9.00 -17.79
CA ASN A 126 -2.71 9.71 -17.92
C ASN A 126 -1.86 9.37 -16.69
N GLY A 127 -0.55 9.25 -16.85
CA GLY A 127 0.33 8.98 -15.71
C GLY A 127 1.77 8.73 -16.13
N ASP A 128 2.62 8.67 -15.12
CA ASP A 128 3.97 8.16 -15.26
C ASP A 128 3.95 6.66 -15.58
N GLU A 129 5.13 6.10 -15.80
CA GLU A 129 5.30 4.67 -15.97
C GLU A 129 4.97 3.92 -14.66
N GLU A 130 3.93 3.10 -14.68
CA GLU A 130 3.39 2.40 -13.51
C GLU A 130 3.44 0.88 -13.65
N TRP A 131 3.52 0.18 -12.52
CA TRP A 131 3.52 -1.28 -12.48
C TRP A 131 2.13 -1.84 -12.77
N TYR A 132 2.06 -2.84 -13.65
CA TYR A 132 0.83 -3.56 -13.93
C TYR A 132 1.04 -5.09 -13.97
N PRO A 133 0.16 -5.85 -13.32
CA PRO A 133 0.21 -7.31 -13.37
C PRO A 133 -0.23 -7.81 -14.74
N VAL A 134 0.56 -8.71 -15.32
CA VAL A 134 0.18 -9.44 -16.53
C VAL A 134 -0.39 -10.79 -16.15
N THR A 135 -1.58 -11.09 -16.63
CA THR A 135 -2.29 -12.34 -16.33
C THR A 135 -2.22 -13.33 -17.50
N ASN A 136 -2.33 -14.61 -17.18
CA ASN A 136 -2.61 -15.66 -18.16
C ASN A 136 -4.11 -15.73 -18.49
N ASN A 137 -4.52 -16.67 -19.34
CA ASN A 137 -5.93 -16.85 -19.75
C ASN A 137 -6.87 -17.24 -18.60
N GLU A 138 -6.34 -17.66 -17.45
CA GLU A 138 -7.11 -18.04 -16.25
C GLU A 138 -7.21 -16.88 -15.24
N GLY A 139 -6.63 -15.72 -15.55
CA GLY A 139 -6.61 -14.56 -14.65
C GLY A 139 -5.52 -14.61 -13.58
N LYS A 140 -4.63 -15.61 -13.60
CA LYS A 140 -3.49 -15.69 -12.69
C LYS A 140 -2.39 -14.73 -13.15
N VAL A 141 -1.85 -13.93 -12.24
CA VAL A 141 -0.68 -13.06 -12.47
C VAL A 141 0.56 -13.93 -12.68
N ILE A 142 1.27 -13.69 -13.78
CA ILE A 142 2.46 -14.46 -14.16
C ILE A 142 3.73 -13.60 -14.20
N ARG A 143 3.60 -12.27 -14.29
CA ARG A 143 4.70 -11.31 -14.21
C ARG A 143 4.17 -9.92 -13.89
N MET A 144 5.08 -9.02 -13.52
CA MET A 144 4.83 -7.59 -13.37
C MET A 144 5.63 -6.84 -14.44
N ASP A 145 4.95 -6.02 -15.23
CA ASP A 145 5.58 -5.15 -16.23
C ASP A 145 5.32 -3.68 -15.85
N THR A 146 5.98 -2.75 -16.54
CA THR A 146 5.71 -1.31 -16.42
C THR A 146 5.08 -0.75 -17.69
N SER A 147 4.20 0.25 -17.54
CA SER A 147 3.58 0.92 -18.68
C SER A 147 3.12 2.34 -18.33
N SER A 148 3.25 3.25 -19.30
CA SER A 148 2.56 4.56 -19.31
C SER A 148 1.25 4.53 -20.10
N GLY A 149 0.83 3.35 -20.57
CA GLY A 149 -0.38 3.14 -21.37
C GLY A 149 -1.64 2.93 -20.52
N GLN A 150 -2.76 2.75 -21.21
CA GLN A 150 -4.06 2.46 -20.59
C GLN A 150 -4.17 0.97 -20.24
N VAL A 151 -3.46 0.55 -19.20
CA VAL A 151 -3.51 -0.82 -18.66
C VAL A 151 -3.90 -0.83 -17.18
N PRO A 152 -4.44 -1.94 -16.65
CA PRO A 152 -4.83 -2.05 -15.24
C PRO A 152 -3.60 -2.05 -14.32
N THR A 153 -3.21 -0.88 -13.86
CA THR A 153 -2.01 -0.62 -13.05
C THR A 153 -2.33 -0.75 -11.57
N MET A 154 -1.35 -1.15 -10.75
CA MET A 154 -1.49 -1.31 -9.29
C MET A 154 -1.97 -0.01 -8.63
N THR A 155 -2.65 -0.09 -7.49
CA THR A 155 -3.22 1.08 -6.78
C THR A 155 -2.62 1.32 -5.39
N GLY A 156 -1.59 0.57 -5.04
CA GLY A 156 -1.08 0.50 -3.67
C GLY A 156 -1.97 -0.30 -2.71
N VAL A 157 -2.95 -1.06 -3.22
CA VAL A 157 -3.76 -1.98 -2.42
C VAL A 157 -3.65 -3.40 -2.96
N SER A 158 -3.38 -4.35 -2.06
CA SER A 158 -3.41 -5.77 -2.36
C SER A 158 -3.99 -6.56 -1.19
N TYR A 159 -4.47 -7.76 -1.47
CA TYR A 159 -4.82 -8.76 -0.47
C TYR A 159 -3.90 -9.96 -0.63
N TRP A 160 -3.53 -10.58 0.50
CA TRP A 160 -2.70 -11.78 0.52
C TRP A 160 -3.34 -12.86 1.37
N SER A 161 -3.60 -14.00 0.73
CA SER A 161 -4.06 -15.20 1.41
C SER A 161 -3.02 -15.68 2.42
N GLN A 162 -3.46 -16.41 3.46
CA GLN A 162 -2.55 -17.05 4.40
C GLN A 162 -1.51 -17.96 3.71
N GLU A 163 -1.90 -18.64 2.64
CA GLU A 163 -1.03 -19.56 1.88
C GLU A 163 0.11 -18.81 1.18
N ASP A 164 -0.21 -17.81 0.37
CA ASP A 164 0.79 -17.01 -0.34
C ASP A 164 1.65 -16.18 0.62
N ALA A 165 1.04 -15.66 1.69
CA ALA A 165 1.77 -14.95 2.73
C ALA A 165 2.84 -15.83 3.39
N ASN A 166 2.55 -17.11 3.63
CA ASN A 166 3.53 -18.06 4.17
C ASN A 166 4.70 -18.27 3.20
N VAL A 167 4.44 -18.38 1.90
CA VAL A 167 5.51 -18.48 0.89
C VAL A 167 6.39 -17.23 0.90
N ILE A 168 5.77 -16.04 0.88
CA ILE A 168 6.50 -14.76 0.91
C ILE A 168 7.34 -14.62 2.18
N LYS A 169 6.81 -15.00 3.36
CA LYS A 169 7.57 -14.97 4.62
C LYS A 169 8.81 -15.85 4.57
N LEU A 170 8.73 -17.04 3.98
CA LEU A 170 9.88 -17.95 3.85
C LEU A 170 10.98 -17.39 2.92
N LEU A 171 10.61 -16.52 1.98
CA LEU A 171 11.54 -15.87 1.06
C LEU A 171 12.12 -14.58 1.64
N PHE A 172 11.44 -13.98 2.63
CA PHE A 172 11.68 -12.62 3.07
C PHE A 172 13.12 -12.35 3.55
N ASP A 173 13.70 -13.28 4.31
CA ASP A 173 15.06 -13.14 4.84
C ASP A 173 16.12 -12.96 3.73
N GLN A 174 15.86 -13.48 2.53
CA GLN A 174 16.76 -13.33 1.37
C GLN A 174 16.83 -11.88 0.87
N TYR A 175 15.80 -11.08 1.15
CA TYR A 175 15.68 -9.68 0.75
C TYR A 175 16.08 -8.69 1.86
N LEU A 176 16.40 -9.19 3.07
CA LEU A 176 16.81 -8.38 4.22
C LEU A 176 18.34 -8.35 4.45
N THR A 177 19.12 -8.84 3.50
CA THR A 177 20.58 -8.73 3.55
C THR A 177 21.02 -7.27 3.35
N PRO A 178 22.17 -6.85 3.90
CA PRO A 178 22.67 -5.48 3.72
C PRO A 178 22.73 -5.04 2.25
N ASP A 179 23.26 -5.90 1.37
CA ASP A 179 23.38 -5.60 -0.06
C ASP A 179 22.02 -5.38 -0.74
N GLN A 180 20.99 -6.13 -0.33
CA GLN A 180 19.63 -5.96 -0.85
C GLN A 180 18.99 -4.68 -0.31
N LEU A 181 19.14 -4.39 0.97
CA LEU A 181 18.55 -3.21 1.60
C LEU A 181 19.15 -1.89 1.12
N ASP A 182 20.43 -1.90 0.73
CA ASP A 182 21.10 -0.73 0.13
C ASP A 182 20.62 -0.43 -1.30
N ASN A 183 19.91 -1.36 -1.95
CA ASN A 183 19.27 -1.12 -3.24
C ASN A 183 18.00 -0.27 -3.06
N SER A 184 18.12 1.03 -3.32
CA SER A 184 16.99 1.98 -3.22
C SER A 184 15.81 1.69 -4.17
N LYS A 185 15.97 0.80 -5.15
CA LYS A 185 14.89 0.35 -6.05
C LYS A 185 14.14 -0.88 -5.55
N LEU A 186 14.52 -1.43 -4.39
CA LEU A 186 13.92 -2.64 -3.86
C LEU A 186 12.68 -2.32 -3.00
N TYR A 187 11.51 -2.63 -3.54
CA TYR A 187 10.22 -2.54 -2.84
C TYR A 187 9.83 -3.93 -2.32
N TRP A 188 8.96 -3.99 -1.30
CA TRP A 188 8.46 -5.28 -0.81
C TRP A 188 7.74 -6.08 -1.92
N ASP A 189 7.09 -5.39 -2.88
CA ASP A 189 6.47 -5.94 -4.08
C ASP A 189 7.43 -6.71 -5.00
N ASN A 190 8.75 -6.52 -4.85
CA ASN A 190 9.72 -7.34 -5.57
C ASN A 190 9.66 -8.82 -5.16
N ILE A 191 9.34 -9.14 -3.89
CA ILE A 191 9.25 -10.55 -3.47
C ILE A 191 8.19 -11.32 -4.26
N PRO A 192 6.91 -10.88 -4.31
CA PRO A 192 5.93 -11.58 -5.13
C PRO A 192 6.25 -11.49 -6.62
N THR A 193 6.76 -10.36 -7.10
CA THR A 193 7.12 -10.18 -8.52
C THR A 193 8.14 -11.21 -9.00
N ASP A 194 9.15 -11.49 -8.18
CA ASP A 194 10.21 -12.45 -8.51
C ASP A 194 9.76 -13.92 -8.36
N ASN A 195 8.57 -14.18 -7.80
CA ASN A 195 8.15 -15.51 -7.35
C ASN A 195 6.69 -15.87 -7.69
N PHE A 196 6.08 -15.26 -8.72
CA PHE A 196 4.69 -15.59 -9.12
C PHE A 196 4.49 -17.06 -9.53
N ASP A 197 5.55 -17.78 -9.89
CA ASP A 197 5.51 -19.22 -10.13
C ASP A 197 5.12 -20.02 -8.87
N LYS A 198 5.41 -19.49 -7.68
CA LYS A 198 5.12 -20.08 -6.36
C LYS A 198 3.86 -19.55 -5.70
N LEU A 199 3.21 -18.56 -6.30
CA LEU A 199 2.08 -17.84 -5.71
C LEU A 199 0.81 -18.01 -6.55
N ASN A 200 -0.35 -17.85 -5.94
CA ASN A 200 -1.64 -17.83 -6.62
C ASN A 200 -2.29 -16.43 -6.53
N VAL A 201 -1.80 -15.52 -7.38
CA VAL A 201 -2.21 -14.11 -7.38
C VAL A 201 -3.13 -13.82 -8.55
N THR A 202 -4.16 -13.02 -8.32
CA THR A 202 -5.17 -12.54 -9.28
C THR A 202 -5.24 -11.01 -9.28
N THR A 203 -6.14 -10.43 -10.07
CA THR A 203 -6.41 -8.99 -10.09
C THR A 203 -7.87 -8.68 -9.81
N PHE A 204 -8.13 -7.52 -9.23
CA PHE A 204 -9.46 -6.96 -9.07
C PHE A 204 -9.45 -5.50 -9.53
N GLU A 205 -10.07 -5.25 -10.68
CA GLU A 205 -10.12 -3.92 -11.26
C GLU A 205 -11.24 -3.08 -10.64
N VAL A 206 -10.89 -1.89 -10.14
CA VAL A 206 -11.84 -0.90 -9.63
C VAL A 206 -12.10 0.19 -10.64
N SER A 207 -13.24 0.88 -10.51
CA SER A 207 -13.55 2.03 -11.37
C SER A 207 -12.55 3.17 -11.16
N ASN A 208 -12.27 3.93 -12.22
CA ASN A 208 -11.27 5.01 -12.21
C ASN A 208 -11.52 6.12 -11.17
N ASP A 209 -12.76 6.28 -10.71
CA ASP A 209 -13.14 7.23 -9.67
C ASP A 209 -13.14 6.64 -8.25
N SER A 210 -12.70 5.38 -8.08
CA SER A 210 -12.65 4.72 -6.78
C SER A 210 -11.43 5.12 -5.97
N MET A 211 -10.29 5.36 -6.63
CA MET A 211 -9.00 5.54 -5.97
C MET A 211 -8.08 6.48 -6.75
N TYR A 212 -7.31 7.27 -6.02
CA TYR A 212 -6.29 8.18 -6.52
C TYR A 212 -4.98 7.99 -5.76
N GLU A 213 -3.89 8.50 -6.32
CA GLU A 213 -2.59 8.54 -5.65
C GLU A 213 -2.19 9.99 -5.43
N MET A 214 -1.39 10.20 -4.39
CA MET A 214 -0.76 11.49 -4.12
C MET A 214 0.74 11.28 -3.87
N ASP A 215 1.50 11.20 -4.95
CA ASP A 215 2.96 11.16 -4.94
C ASP A 215 3.61 12.54 -4.83
N ASN A 216 2.90 13.58 -5.26
CA ASN A 216 3.41 14.95 -5.30
C ASN A 216 2.33 16.00 -5.04
N GLN A 217 2.75 17.27 -4.96
CA GLN A 217 1.84 18.38 -4.66
C GLN A 217 0.74 18.57 -5.72
N GLU A 218 1.07 18.42 -7.00
CA GLU A 218 0.12 18.59 -8.10
C GLU A 218 -1.01 17.56 -8.00
N GLN A 219 -0.64 16.28 -7.84
CA GLN A 219 -1.61 15.20 -7.63
C GLN A 219 -2.44 15.42 -6.36
N TYR A 220 -1.83 15.89 -5.27
CA TYR A 220 -2.59 16.21 -4.06
C TYR A 220 -3.67 17.26 -4.33
N TYR A 221 -3.35 18.36 -5.02
CA TYR A 221 -4.36 19.37 -5.35
C TYR A 221 -5.42 18.85 -6.33
N ASP A 222 -5.02 18.05 -7.32
CA ASP A 222 -5.95 17.40 -8.25
C ASP A 222 -6.93 16.47 -7.52
N VAL A 223 -6.44 15.66 -6.58
CA VAL A 223 -7.25 14.78 -5.73
C VAL A 223 -8.31 15.54 -4.93
N GLN A 224 -7.98 16.72 -4.39
CA GLN A 224 -8.94 17.55 -3.65
C GLN A 224 -10.17 17.93 -4.50
N THR A 225 -10.00 18.04 -5.82
CA THR A 225 -11.10 18.39 -6.74
C THR A 225 -11.97 17.20 -7.12
N LYS A 226 -11.45 15.98 -6.97
CA LYS A 226 -12.06 14.73 -7.44
C LYS A 226 -12.76 13.95 -6.33
N VAL A 227 -12.13 13.91 -5.16
CA VAL A 227 -12.66 13.21 -3.99
C VAL A 227 -13.81 14.01 -3.41
N LYS A 228 -14.89 13.31 -3.07
CA LYS A 228 -16.07 13.89 -2.43
C LYS A 228 -16.24 13.37 -1.01
#